data_AF-A0A849R5J7-F1
#
_entry.id   AF-A0A849R5J7-F1
#
_cell.length_a   1.000
_cell.length_b   1.000
_cell.length_c   1.000
_cell.angle_alpha   90.00
_cell.angle_beta   90.00
_cell.angle_gamma   90.00
#
_symmetry.space_group_name_H-M   'P 1'
#
loop_
_entity.id
_entity.type
_entity.pdbx_description
1 polymer ?
#
loop_
_entity_poly.entity_id
_entity_poly.type
_entity_poly.pdbx_seq_one_letter_code
_entity_poly.pdbx_strand_id
1 'polypeptide(L)'
;HCFSGNLDELSRALALGFYISVSTVIMRSKGTRKIARDCPLDRMLLETDAPYLWLNGERNVPWNTEAAAEKIAQIRKITTAQVLEATLKNAKRVFGI
;
A
#
# COMPACT_ATOMS: atom_id res chain seq x y z
N HIS A 1 9.38 2.43 -0.40
CA HIS A 1 8.82 2.95 0.86
C HIS A 1 8.01 4.21 0.55
N CYS A 2 6.89 4.41 1.25
CA CYS A 2 5.93 5.52 1.14
C CYS A 2 5.80 6.12 -0.27
N PHE A 3 5.38 5.29 -1.23
CA PHE A 3 5.37 5.71 -2.63
C PHE A 3 4.38 6.87 -2.84
N SER A 4 4.90 8.01 -3.29
CA SER A 4 4.16 9.25 -3.52
C SER A 4 4.22 9.73 -4.98
N GLY A 5 4.80 8.92 -5.87
CA GLY A 5 4.93 9.22 -7.29
C GLY A 5 3.62 9.09 -8.08
N ASN A 6 3.69 9.49 -9.35
CA ASN A 6 2.59 9.37 -10.32
C ASN A 6 2.59 8.01 -11.05
N LEU A 7 1.69 7.83 -12.03
CA LEU A 7 1.55 6.56 -12.76
C LEU A 7 2.74 6.24 -13.67
N ASP A 8 3.43 7.26 -14.20
CA ASP A 8 4.63 7.06 -15.03
C ASP A 8 5.82 6.62 -14.16
N GLU A 9 5.92 7.18 -12.95
CA GLU A 9 6.90 6.74 -11.95
C GLU A 9 6.59 5.33 -11.44
N LEU A 10 5.31 5.00 -11.24
CA LEU A 10 4.86 3.65 -10.88
C LEU A 10 5.28 2.64 -11.96
N SER A 11 4.99 2.94 -13.23
CA SER A 11 5.33 2.06 -14.35
C SER A 11 6.85 1.81 -14.42
N ARG A 12 7.66 2.87 -14.30
CA ARG A 12 9.12 2.76 -14.27
C ARG A 12 9.63 1.93 -13.09
N ALA A 13 9.09 2.15 -11.90
CA ALA A 13 9.47 1.38 -10.71
C ALA A 13 9.15 -0.11 -10.86
N LEU A 14 7.97 -0.43 -11.41
CA LEU A 14 7.57 -1.82 -11.68
C LEU A 14 8.46 -2.47 -12.75
N ALA A 15 8.85 -1.73 -13.80
CA ALA A 15 9.75 -2.22 -14.85
C ALA A 15 11.15 -2.56 -14.31
N LEU A 16 11.60 -1.84 -13.28
CA LEU A 16 12.86 -2.13 -12.56
C LEU A 16 12.73 -3.27 -11.54
N GLY A 17 11.55 -3.88 -11.42
CA GLY A 17 11.30 -4.98 -10.48
C GLY A 17 11.08 -4.53 -9.04
N PHE A 18 10.85 -3.25 -8.79
CA PHE A 18 10.59 -2.76 -7.45
C PHE A 18 9.18 -3.12 -6.95
N TYR A 19 9.09 -3.21 -5.62
CA TYR A 19 7.85 -3.28 -4.88
C TYR A 19 7.37 -1.87 -4.51
N ILE A 20 6.06 -1.68 -4.50
CA ILE A 20 5.41 -0.39 -4.24
C ILE A 20 4.75 -0.46 -2.86
N SER A 21 5.22 0.40 -1.96
CA SER A 21 4.66 0.48 -0.61
C SER A 21 3.49 1.45 -0.57
N VAL A 22 2.33 0.98 -0.12
CA VAL A 22 1.12 1.75 0.07
C VAL A 22 0.93 2.01 1.55
N SER A 23 1.07 3.28 1.95
CA SER A 23 0.89 3.70 3.33
C SER A 23 -0.57 4.06 3.65
N THR A 24 -0.86 4.26 4.94
CA THR A 24 -2.14 4.78 5.44
C THR A 24 -2.56 6.13 4.85
N VAL A 25 -1.68 6.82 4.11
CA VAL A 25 -2.01 7.99 3.28
C VAL A 25 -3.16 7.70 2.29
N ILE A 26 -3.36 6.45 1.89
CA ILE A 26 -4.51 6.01 1.06
C ILE A 26 -5.87 6.45 1.63
N MET A 27 -5.97 6.61 2.95
CA MET A 27 -7.19 7.04 3.63
C MET A 27 -7.61 8.44 3.20
N ARG A 28 -6.68 9.32 2.81
CA ARG A 28 -6.97 10.71 2.41
C ARG A 28 -6.54 11.07 0.98
N SER A 29 -5.50 10.45 0.44
CA SER A 29 -4.89 10.86 -0.83
C SER A 29 -5.57 10.21 -2.05
N LYS A 30 -6.11 11.04 -2.94
CA LYS A 30 -6.60 10.59 -4.26
C LYS A 30 -5.47 9.98 -5.11
N GLY A 31 -4.25 10.49 -4.99
CA GLY A 31 -3.07 9.98 -5.72
C GLY A 31 -2.75 8.55 -5.31
N THR A 32 -2.60 8.31 -4.01
CA THR A 32 -2.33 6.97 -3.46
C THR A 32 -3.45 5.98 -3.80
N ARG A 33 -4.72 6.43 -3.84
CA ARG A 33 -5.84 5.58 -4.29
C ARG A 33 -5.74 5.18 -5.77
N LYS A 34 -5.22 6.05 -6.65
CA LYS A 34 -4.93 5.68 -8.05
C LYS A 34 -3.81 4.64 -8.12
N ILE A 35 -2.73 4.86 -7.38
CA ILE A 35 -1.62 3.89 -7.28
C ILE A 35 -2.12 2.54 -6.79
N ALA A 36 -2.95 2.51 -5.74
CA ALA A 36 -3.51 1.27 -5.20
C ALA A 36 -4.44 0.52 -6.18
N ARG A 37 -5.09 1.24 -7.10
CA ARG A 37 -5.91 0.64 -8.15
C ARG A 37 -5.05 -0.01 -9.23
N ASP A 38 -4.02 0.71 -9.68
CA ASP A 38 -3.26 0.39 -10.90
C ASP A 38 -2.00 -0.45 -10.62
N CYS A 39 -1.49 -0.47 -9.39
CA CYS A 39 -0.37 -1.33 -8.98
C CYS A 39 -0.79 -2.81 -8.95
N PRO A 40 -0.01 -3.72 -9.56
CA PRO A 40 -0.18 -5.16 -9.40
C PRO A 40 -0.11 -5.59 -7.93
N LEU A 41 -1.00 -6.49 -7.51
CA LEU A 41 -1.12 -6.89 -6.11
C LEU A 41 0.11 -7.69 -5.63
N ASP A 42 0.77 -8.42 -6.54
CA ASP A 42 2.00 -9.19 -6.30
C ASP A 42 3.29 -8.33 -6.28
N ARG A 43 3.12 -7.01 -6.45
CA ARG A 43 4.16 -5.99 -6.33
C ARG A 43 3.85 -4.95 -5.25
N MET A 44 2.80 -5.16 -4.46
CA MET A 44 2.35 -4.23 -3.43
C MET A 44 2.85 -4.64 -2.03
N LEU A 45 3.23 -3.66 -1.22
CA LEU A 45 3.48 -3.78 0.22
C LEU A 45 2.56 -2.84 0.99
N LEU A 46 2.31 -3.16 2.26
CA LEU A 46 1.57 -2.30 3.19
C LEU A 46 2.52 -1.72 4.23
N GLU A 47 2.27 -0.47 4.62
CA GLU A 47 2.96 0.17 5.72
C GLU A 47 2.06 1.22 6.39
N THR A 48 2.47 1.68 7.57
CA THR A 48 1.79 2.80 8.26
C THR A 48 2.62 4.07 8.25
N ASP A 49 3.95 3.93 8.33
CA ASP A 49 4.88 5.01 8.67
C ASP A 49 4.59 5.62 10.07
N ALA A 50 4.09 4.79 10.99
CA ALA A 50 3.83 5.22 12.35
C ALA A 50 5.10 5.75 13.03
N PRO A 51 5.02 6.87 13.78
CA PRO A 51 3.80 7.50 14.31
C PRO A 51 3.10 8.52 13.39
N TYR A 52 3.53 8.67 12.13
CA TYR A 52 3.06 9.69 11.19
C TYR A 52 1.99 9.18 10.22
N LEU A 53 1.48 10.08 9.38
CA LEU A 53 0.60 9.77 8.22
C LEU A 53 -0.81 9.25 8.55
N TRP A 54 -1.33 9.56 9.74
CA TRP A 54 -2.71 9.26 10.10
C TRP A 54 -3.68 10.43 9.87
N LEU A 55 -4.97 10.16 10.04
CA LEU A 55 -6.06 11.10 9.82
C LEU A 55 -6.01 12.25 10.83
N ASN A 56 -6.36 13.46 10.40
CA ASN A 56 -6.62 14.62 11.25
C ASN A 56 -5.53 14.98 12.28
N GLY A 57 -4.27 14.62 12.02
CA GLY A 57 -3.15 14.88 12.94
C GLY A 57 -3.10 13.94 14.14
N GLU A 58 -3.94 12.92 14.17
CA GLU A 58 -3.88 11.85 15.16
C GLU A 58 -2.59 11.03 15.02
N ARG A 59 -2.19 10.35 16.10
CA ARG A 59 -1.03 9.47 16.09
C ARG A 59 -1.33 8.19 15.33
N ASN A 60 -0.45 7.82 14.40
CA ASN A 60 -0.57 6.54 13.72
C ASN A 60 0.01 5.40 14.55
N VAL A 61 -0.45 4.18 14.25
CA VAL A 61 -0.06 2.95 14.96
C VAL A 61 0.14 1.81 13.96
N PRO A 62 0.99 0.81 14.26
CA PRO A 62 1.34 -0.24 13.30
C PRO A 62 0.16 -1.05 12.76
N TRP A 63 -0.86 -1.33 13.58
CA TRP A 63 -2.02 -2.13 13.18
C TRP A 63 -2.96 -1.43 12.18
N ASN A 64 -2.78 -0.13 11.92
CA ASN A 64 -3.53 0.60 10.90
C ASN A 64 -3.23 0.16 9.46
N THR A 65 -2.29 -0.78 9.25
CA THR A 65 -2.16 -1.49 7.97
C THR A 65 -3.46 -2.18 7.57
N GLU A 66 -4.29 -2.63 8.52
CA GLU A 66 -5.59 -3.24 8.25
C GLU A 66 -6.55 -2.25 7.56
N ALA A 67 -6.64 -1.01 8.06
CA ALA A 67 -7.43 0.05 7.44
C ALA A 67 -6.95 0.38 6.01
N ALA A 68 -5.64 0.35 5.77
CA ALA A 68 -5.09 0.51 4.42
C ALA A 68 -5.50 -0.66 3.52
N ALA A 69 -5.43 -1.91 4.00
CA ALA A 69 -5.84 -3.10 3.28
C ALA A 69 -7.33 -3.08 2.92
N GLU A 70 -8.21 -2.72 3.87
CA GLU A 70 -9.63 -2.54 3.63
C GLU A 70 -9.89 -1.50 2.53
N LYS A 71 -9.14 -0.39 2.55
CA LYS A 71 -9.31 0.65 1.54
C LYS A 71 -8.89 0.18 0.15
N ILE A 72 -7.81 -0.59 0.05
CA ILE A 72 -7.36 -1.22 -1.20
C ILE A 72 -8.41 -2.21 -1.70
N ALA A 73 -8.94 -3.05 -0.81
CA ALA A 73 -9.96 -4.05 -1.12
C ALA A 73 -11.22 -3.41 -1.72
N GLN A 74 -11.71 -2.32 -1.11
CA GLN A 74 -12.82 -1.52 -1.65
C GLN A 74 -12.54 -0.98 -3.05
N ILE A 75 -11.35 -0.42 -3.29
CA ILE A 75 -10.96 0.16 -4.58
C ILE A 75 -10.86 -0.92 -5.67
N ARG A 76 -10.34 -2.09 -5.33
CA ARG A 76 -10.09 -3.19 -6.27
C ARG A 76 -11.25 -4.19 -6.37
N LYS A 77 -12.32 -4.02 -5.58
CA LYS A 77 -13.49 -4.91 -5.53
C LYS A 77 -13.10 -6.37 -5.22
N ILE A 78 -12.21 -6.55 -4.27
CA ILE A 78 -11.76 -7.85 -3.74
C ILE A 78 -11.92 -7.87 -2.21
N THR A 79 -11.66 -8.99 -1.55
CA THR A 79 -11.74 -9.07 -0.09
C THR A 79 -10.49 -8.49 0.57
N THR A 80 -10.62 -7.99 1.81
CA THR A 80 -9.48 -7.56 2.63
C THR A 80 -8.49 -8.71 2.84
N ALA A 81 -8.99 -9.94 3.04
CA ALA A 81 -8.16 -11.13 3.19
C ALA A 81 -7.27 -11.38 1.96
N GLN A 82 -7.78 -11.20 0.74
CA GLN A 82 -6.98 -11.34 -0.48
C GLN A 82 -5.85 -10.29 -0.56
N VAL A 83 -6.10 -9.05 -0.11
CA VAL A 83 -5.06 -8.02 -0.05
C VAL A 83 -3.99 -8.39 0.98
N LEU A 84 -4.41 -8.80 2.18
CA LEU A 84 -3.50 -9.18 3.26
C LEU A 84 -2.64 -10.39 2.88
N GLU A 85 -3.24 -11.43 2.30
CA GLU A 85 -2.51 -12.62 1.86
C GLU A 85 -1.44 -12.29 0.82
N ALA A 86 -1.80 -11.54 -0.22
CA ALA A 86 -0.86 -11.16 -1.27
C ALA A 86 0.27 -10.27 -0.75
N THR A 87 -0.07 -9.25 0.06
CA THR A 87 0.93 -8.32 0.61
C THR A 87 1.82 -8.98 1.67
N LEU A 88 1.31 -9.94 2.45
CA LEU A 88 2.11 -10.77 3.34
C LEU A 88 3.10 -11.63 2.55
N LYS A 89 2.65 -12.31 1.49
CA LYS A 89 3.52 -13.11 0.62
C LYS A 89 4.62 -12.25 -0.01
N ASN A 90 4.30 -11.03 -0.40
CA ASN A 90 5.26 -10.06 -0.93
C ASN A 90 6.27 -9.62 0.12
N ALA A 91 5.80 -9.26 1.32
CA ALA A 91 6.68 -8.85 2.42
C ALA A 91 7.65 -9.96 2.81
N LYS A 92 7.16 -11.20 2.93
CA LYS A 92 7.99 -12.39 3.16
C LYS A 92 9.12 -12.53 2.14
N ARG A 93 8.80 -12.38 0.85
CA ARG A 93 9.80 -12.42 -0.23
C ARG A 93 10.82 -11.29 -0.12
N VAL A 94 10.38 -10.06 0.15
CA VAL A 94 11.25 -8.88 0.18
C VAL A 94 12.18 -8.89 1.41
N PHE A 95 11.66 -9.31 2.57
CA PHE A 95 12.40 -9.29 3.83
C PHE A 95 13.06 -10.63 4.19
N GLY A 96 12.85 -11.69 3.40
CA GLY A 96 13.48 -13.00 3.62
C GLY A 96 12.96 -13.75 4.84
N ILE A 97 11.66 -13.65 5.12
CA ILE A 97 10.98 -14.27 6.28
C ILE A 97 9.82 -15.19 5.87
#